data_AF-A0A0F2DJI6-F1
#
_entry.id   AF-A0A0F2DJI6-F1
#
_cell.length_a   1.000
_cell.length_b   1.000
_cell.length_c   1.000
_cell.angle_alpha   90.00
_cell.angle_beta   90.00
_cell.angle_gamma   90.00
#
_symmetry.space_group_name_H-M   'P 1'
#
loop_
_entity.id
_entity.type
_entity.pdbx_description
1 polymer ?
#
loop_
_entity_poly.entity_id
_entity_poly.type
_entity_poly.pdbx_seq_one_letter_code
_entity_poly.pdbx_strand_id
1 'polypeptide(L)'
;MKSFYASVECVERGLHPLKTSLCVMSRAVNANGLILASSPMFKKVFGKNNVSHSYDLPFDIKTKKFNYYVACRQGLPITFDYVRFIEEWARITHIVPPLAWTCILRKTWKSSTFSKTMPAQMTFSLILLMRDLLTVFTFLILN
;
A
#
# COMPACT_ATOMS: atom_id res chain seq x y z
N MET A 1 11.03 -4.73 1.46
CA MET A 1 10.85 -3.36 0.92
C MET A 1 9.44 -3.01 0.40
N LYS A 2 8.40 -3.84 0.51
CA LYS A 2 7.09 -3.55 -0.12
C LYS A 2 6.27 -2.40 0.52
N SER A 3 6.53 -2.00 1.77
CA SER A 3 5.91 -0.81 2.37
C SER A 3 6.45 0.51 1.81
N PHE A 4 7.59 0.49 1.11
CA PHE A 4 8.22 1.70 0.58
C PHE A 4 7.30 2.45 -0.40
N TYR A 5 6.65 1.72 -1.31
CA TYR A 5 5.69 2.29 -2.26
C TYR A 5 4.52 2.99 -1.57
N ALA A 6 4.02 2.42 -0.46
CA ALA A 6 2.96 3.06 0.32
C ALA A 6 3.47 4.32 1.03
N SER A 7 4.72 4.34 1.49
CA SER A 7 5.32 5.54 2.09
C SER A 7 5.49 6.68 1.08
N VAL A 8 5.91 6.38 -0.16
CA VAL A 8 6.01 7.39 -1.23
C VAL A 8 4.64 7.97 -1.55
N GLU A 9 3.61 7.13 -1.70
CA GLU A 9 2.22 7.56 -1.90
C GLU A 9 1.68 8.41 -0.75
N CYS A 10 2.05 8.11 0.50
CA CYS A 10 1.71 8.98 1.63
C CYS A 10 2.34 10.37 1.46
N VAL A 11 3.63 10.44 1.14
CA VAL A 11 4.35 11.72 0.98
C VAL A 11 3.79 12.54 -0.18
N GLU A 12 3.51 11.90 -1.32
CA GLU A 12 2.89 12.56 -2.48
C GLU A 12 1.48 13.11 -2.18
N ARG A 13 0.78 12.53 -1.21
CA ARG A 13 -0.54 12.97 -0.73
C ARG A 13 -0.46 13.93 0.46
N GLY A 14 0.74 14.33 0.90
CA GLY A 14 0.93 15.18 2.08
C GLY A 14 0.63 14.48 3.42
N LEU A 15 0.59 13.14 3.44
CA LEU A 15 0.30 12.32 4.61
C LEU A 15 1.58 11.82 5.26
N HIS A 16 1.58 11.66 6.59
CA HIS A 16 2.75 11.20 7.32
C HIS A 16 2.92 9.67 7.20
N PRO A 17 4.01 9.16 6.60
CA PRO A 17 4.12 7.75 6.19
C PRO A 17 4.15 6.73 7.35
N LEU A 18 4.54 7.16 8.55
CA LEU A 18 4.59 6.29 9.74
C LEU A 18 3.30 6.27 10.57
N LYS A 19 2.45 7.30 10.45
CA LYS A 19 1.25 7.46 11.27
C LYS A 19 -0.01 7.07 10.52
N THR A 20 -0.04 7.34 9.21
CA THR A 20 -1.25 7.13 8.41
C THR A 20 -1.41 5.68 7.98
N SER A 21 -2.63 5.15 8.13
CA SER A 21 -3.02 3.85 7.57
C SER A 21 -3.42 4.04 6.10
N LEU A 22 -2.51 3.68 5.20
CA LEU A 22 -2.74 3.72 3.75
C LEU A 22 -2.48 2.35 3.10
N CYS A 23 -3.31 2.03 2.11
CA CYS A 23 -3.24 0.81 1.32
C CYS A 23 -3.39 1.14 -0.18
N VAL A 24 -2.45 0.67 -0.99
CA VAL A 24 -2.45 0.82 -2.45
C VAL A 24 -3.04 -0.44 -3.08
N MET A 25 -4.14 -0.30 -3.81
CA MET A 25 -4.87 -1.41 -4.41
C MET A 25 -4.97 -1.29 -5.93
N SER A 26 -4.88 -2.42 -6.62
CA SER A 26 -5.08 -2.46 -8.07
C SER A 26 -6.51 -2.11 -8.46
N ARG A 27 -6.69 -1.26 -9.48
CA ARG A 27 -7.99 -0.92 -10.08
C ARG A 27 -8.46 -1.90 -11.15
N ALA A 28 -7.60 -2.84 -11.58
CA ALA A 28 -7.97 -3.73 -12.68
C ALA A 28 -9.18 -4.58 -12.28
N VAL A 29 -10.19 -4.61 -13.14
CA VAL A 29 -11.45 -5.37 -12.96
C VAL A 29 -11.15 -6.84 -12.65
N ASN A 30 -10.08 -7.36 -13.24
CA ASN A 30 -9.64 -8.76 -13.10
C ASN A 30 -8.70 -8.99 -11.90
N ALA A 31 -8.23 -7.93 -11.23
CA ALA A 31 -7.26 -8.04 -10.15
C ALA A 31 -7.91 -8.21 -8.76
N ASN A 32 -9.23 -8.30 -8.69
CA ASN A 32 -10.02 -8.62 -7.49
C ASN A 32 -9.51 -7.93 -6.21
N GLY A 33 -9.18 -6.63 -6.30
CA GLY A 33 -8.69 -5.83 -5.18
C GLY A 33 -7.38 -6.34 -4.59
N LEU A 34 -6.41 -6.74 -5.42
CA LEU A 34 -5.07 -7.10 -4.97
C LEU A 34 -4.37 -5.91 -4.31
N ILE A 35 -3.86 -6.11 -3.08
CA ILE A 35 -3.08 -5.12 -2.35
C ILE A 35 -1.64 -5.15 -2.85
N LEU A 36 -1.22 -4.05 -3.48
CA LEU A 36 0.11 -3.93 -4.09
C LEU A 36 1.15 -3.54 -3.04
N ALA A 37 0.81 -2.59 -2.18
CA ALA A 37 1.64 -2.09 -1.10
C ALA A 37 0.77 -1.58 0.05
N SER A 38 1.24 -1.76 1.29
CA SER A 38 0.58 -1.21 2.47
C SER A 38 1.57 -0.51 3.41
N SER A 39 1.06 0.54 4.07
CA SER A 39 1.79 1.32 5.07
C SER A 39 2.16 0.46 6.29
N PRO A 40 3.23 0.82 7.05
CA PRO A 40 3.58 0.10 8.27
C PRO A 40 2.46 0.07 9.30
N MET A 41 1.69 1.17 9.42
CA MET A 41 0.57 1.26 10.36
C MET A 41 -0.57 0.31 9.98
N PHE A 42 -0.93 0.25 8.70
CA PHE A 42 -1.94 -0.68 8.20
C PHE A 42 -1.62 -2.14 8.56
N LYS A 43 -0.36 -2.55 8.43
CA LYS A 43 0.05 -3.93 8.78
C LYS A 43 -0.01 -4.21 10.27
N LYS A 44 0.36 -3.23 11.10
CA LYS A 44 0.30 -3.37 12.56
C LYS A 44 -1.13 -3.55 13.05
N VAL A 45 -2.08 -2.83 12.44
CA VAL A 45 -3.49 -2.87 12.83
C VAL A 45 -4.18 -4.15 12.34
N PHE A 46 -4.08 -4.45 11.04
CA PHE A 46 -4.82 -5.55 10.43
C PHE A 46 -4.04 -6.87 10.41
N GLY A 47 -2.76 -6.87 10.80
CA GLY A 47 -1.93 -8.07 10.83
C GLY A 47 -1.62 -8.68 9.45
N LYS A 48 -1.89 -7.96 8.36
CA LYS A 48 -1.75 -8.49 6.99
C LYS A 48 -0.42 -8.13 6.35
N ASN A 49 0.22 -9.13 5.77
CA ASN A 49 1.42 -8.95 4.96
C ASN A 49 1.10 -8.38 3.56
N ASN A 50 2.10 -7.80 2.92
CA ASN A 50 1.95 -7.28 1.56
C ASN A 50 1.66 -8.42 0.57
N VAL A 51 0.87 -8.14 -0.48
CA VAL A 51 0.36 -9.13 -1.46
C VAL A 51 -0.76 -10.00 -0.90
N SER A 52 -1.66 -9.41 -0.11
CA SER A 52 -2.93 -10.02 0.26
C SER A 52 -4.05 -9.50 -0.62
N HIS A 53 -5.16 -10.22 -0.65
CA HIS A 53 -6.34 -9.75 -1.33
C HIS A 53 -7.23 -8.91 -0.43
N SER A 54 -7.98 -8.02 -1.06
CA SER A 54 -9.05 -7.24 -0.43
C SER A 54 -10.01 -8.07 0.44
N TYR A 55 -10.41 -9.24 -0.06
CA TYR A 55 -11.35 -10.15 0.59
C TYR A 55 -10.78 -10.90 1.81
N ASP A 56 -9.47 -10.80 2.05
CA ASP A 56 -8.85 -11.35 3.26
C ASP A 56 -8.81 -10.33 4.40
N LEU A 57 -9.28 -9.10 4.18
CA LEU A 57 -9.37 -8.10 5.24
C LEU A 57 -10.54 -8.41 6.18
N PRO A 58 -10.41 -8.12 7.49
CA PRO A 58 -11.48 -8.31 8.46
C PRO A 58 -12.59 -7.26 8.33
N PHE A 59 -12.57 -6.43 7.29
CA PHE A 59 -13.58 -5.41 7.00
C PHE A 59 -13.81 -5.31 5.50
N ASP A 60 -15.01 -4.86 5.12
CA ASP A 60 -15.32 -4.58 3.72
C ASP A 60 -14.80 -3.19 3.31
N ILE A 61 -14.15 -3.12 2.16
CA ILE A 61 -13.53 -1.90 1.62
C ILE A 61 -14.56 -0.82 1.32
N LYS A 62 -15.75 -1.21 0.83
CA LYS A 62 -16.78 -0.24 0.42
C LYS A 62 -17.52 0.31 1.62
N THR A 63 -18.00 -0.59 2.49
CA THR A 63 -18.83 -0.21 3.64
C THR A 63 -18.02 0.16 4.87
N LYS A 64 -16.74 -0.22 4.93
CA LYS A 64 -15.85 -0.06 6.10
C LYS A 64 -16.34 -0.75 7.37
N LYS A 65 -17.32 -1.65 7.24
CA LYS A 65 -17.86 -2.45 8.34
C LYS A 65 -17.07 -3.74 8.52
N PHE A 66 -17.09 -4.26 9.74
CA PHE A 66 -16.46 -5.54 10.06
C PHE A 66 -17.08 -6.71 9.29
N ASN A 67 -16.25 -7.64 8.81
CA ASN A 67 -16.68 -8.83 8.07
C ASN A 67 -16.57 -10.08 8.95
N TYR A 68 -17.69 -10.47 9.57
CA TYR A 68 -17.78 -11.64 10.45
C TYR A 68 -17.43 -12.95 9.77
N TYR A 69 -17.80 -13.14 8.51
CA TYR A 69 -17.53 -14.38 7.77
C TYR A 69 -16.03 -14.59 7.58
N VAL A 70 -15.33 -13.55 7.13
CA VAL A 70 -13.87 -13.59 6.92
C VAL A 70 -13.13 -13.72 8.25
N ALA A 71 -13.58 -13.03 9.29
CA ALA A 71 -13.00 -13.12 10.63
C ALA A 71 -13.10 -14.54 11.21
N CYS A 72 -14.27 -15.19 11.10
CA CYS A 72 -14.48 -16.56 11.53
C CYS A 72 -13.58 -17.54 10.77
N ARG A 73 -13.50 -17.41 9.43
CA ARG A 73 -12.62 -18.23 8.58
C ARG A 73 -11.14 -18.11 8.96
N GLN A 74 -10.73 -16.95 9.49
CA GLN A 74 -9.35 -16.68 9.90
C GLN A 74 -9.09 -16.96 11.39
N GLY A 75 -10.11 -17.33 12.16
CA GLY A 75 -10.00 -17.50 13.61
C GLY A 75 -9.69 -16.21 14.36
N LEU A 76 -10.13 -15.05 13.85
CA LEU A 76 -9.96 -13.77 14.52
C LEU A 76 -10.94 -13.63 15.69
N PRO A 77 -10.58 -12.92 16.78
CA PRO A 77 -11.48 -12.68 17.88
C PRO A 77 -12.71 -11.87 17.42
N ILE A 78 -13.91 -12.28 17.82
CA ILE A 78 -15.16 -11.58 17.51
C ILE A 78 -15.71 -10.95 18.80
N THR A 79 -14.84 -10.25 19.55
CA THR A 79 -15.24 -9.48 20.73
C THR A 79 -15.73 -8.10 20.30
N PHE A 80 -16.65 -7.51 21.08
CA PHE A 80 -17.19 -6.17 20.80
C PHE A 80 -16.08 -5.11 20.66
N ASP A 81 -15.10 -5.13 21.56
CA ASP A 81 -13.98 -4.19 21.54
C ASP A 81 -13.11 -4.34 20.28
N TYR A 82 -12.89 -5.57 19.82
CA TYR A 82 -12.11 -5.84 18.62
C TYR A 82 -12.84 -5.39 17.35
N VAL A 83 -14.14 -5.65 17.25
CA VAL A 83 -14.98 -5.18 16.14
C VAL A 83 -14.90 -3.65 16.05
N ARG A 84 -15.12 -2.96 17.19
CA ARG A 84 -15.03 -1.49 17.27
C ARG A 84 -13.66 -0.96 16.86
N PHE A 85 -12.59 -1.61 17.33
CA PHE A 85 -11.23 -1.26 16.98
C PHE A 85 -11.00 -1.34 15.46
N ILE A 86 -11.41 -2.44 14.82
CA ILE A 86 -11.23 -2.64 13.38
C ILE A 86 -12.05 -1.64 12.57
N GLU A 87 -13.29 -1.36 12.96
CA GLU A 87 -14.14 -0.40 12.26
C GLU A 87 -13.60 1.03 12.34
N GLU A 88 -13.11 1.46 13.50
CA GLU A 88 -12.51 2.79 13.66
C GLU A 88 -11.26 2.93 12.77
N TRP A 89 -10.40 1.92 12.74
CA TRP A 89 -9.24 1.91 11.85
C TRP A 89 -9.62 1.82 10.37
N ALA A 90 -10.67 1.08 10.02
CA ALA A 90 -11.15 0.97 8.64
C ALA A 90 -11.68 2.33 8.12
N ARG A 91 -12.32 3.11 9.00
CA ARG A 91 -12.83 4.46 8.72
C ARG A 91 -11.72 5.44 8.38
N ILE A 92 -10.61 5.42 9.13
CA ILE A 92 -9.45 6.31 8.88
C ILE A 92 -8.52 5.81 7.78
N THR A 93 -8.65 4.55 7.36
CA THR A 93 -7.74 3.96 6.37
C THR A 93 -8.02 4.47 4.97
N HIS A 94 -6.98 5.04 4.34
CA HIS A 94 -7.00 5.48 2.95
C HIS A 94 -6.74 4.31 2.00
N ILE A 95 -7.68 4.05 1.11
CA ILE A 95 -7.54 3.05 0.04
C ILE A 95 -7.39 3.81 -1.26
N VAL A 96 -6.22 3.67 -1.87
CA VAL A 96 -5.84 4.48 -3.02
C VAL A 96 -5.42 3.60 -4.20
N PRO A 97 -5.69 4.04 -5.44
CA PRO A 97 -5.11 3.39 -6.60
C PRO A 97 -3.62 3.72 -6.71
N PRO A 98 -2.80 2.85 -7.34
CA PRO A 98 -1.41 3.15 -7.62
C PRO A 98 -1.29 4.32 -8.59
N LEU A 99 -0.40 5.27 -8.30
CA LEU A 99 -0.01 6.30 -9.26
C LEU A 99 0.83 5.71 -10.40
N ALA A 100 0.81 6.34 -11.58
CA ALA A 100 1.50 5.86 -12.78
C ALA A 100 3.01 5.61 -12.53
N TRP A 101 3.67 6.51 -11.81
CA TRP A 101 5.07 6.35 -11.41
C TRP A 101 5.31 5.11 -10.53
N THR A 102 4.40 4.78 -9.61
CA THR A 102 4.55 3.57 -8.78
C THR A 102 4.44 2.28 -9.61
N CYS A 103 3.60 2.27 -10.65
CA CYS A 103 3.50 1.16 -11.59
C CYS A 103 4.77 0.99 -12.42
N ILE A 104 5.38 2.09 -12.87
CA ILE A 104 6.66 2.10 -13.60
C ILE A 104 7.78 1.61 -12.69
N LEU A 105 7.93 2.20 -11.50
CA LEU A 105 8.94 1.80 -10.52
C LEU A 105 8.80 0.32 -10.12
N ARG A 106 7.58 -0.19 -9.97
CA ARG A 106 7.35 -1.61 -9.68
C ARG A 106 7.84 -2.51 -10.82
N LYS A 107 7.59 -2.13 -12.08
CA LYS A 107 8.05 -2.90 -13.25
C LYS A 107 9.58 -2.89 -13.35
N THR A 108 10.21 -1.73 -13.20
CA THR A 108 11.67 -1.59 -13.27
C THR A 108 12.36 -2.32 -12.12
N TRP A 109 11.86 -2.20 -10.89
CA TRP A 109 12.40 -2.93 -9.74
C TRP A 109 12.25 -4.44 -9.84
N LYS A 110 11.10 -4.94 -10.33
CA LYS A 110 10.86 -6.37 -10.48
C LYS A 110 11.76 -6.99 -11.56
N SER A 111 12.15 -6.21 -12.57
CA SER A 111 13.07 -6.61 -13.64
C SER A 111 14.54 -6.59 -13.22
N SER A 112 14.91 -5.83 -12.18
CA SER A 112 16.30 -5.75 -11.75
C SER A 112 16.69 -6.93 -10.85
N THR A 113 17.79 -7.61 -11.19
CA THR A 113 18.48 -8.60 -10.33
C THR A 113 18.94 -7.99 -8.99
N PHE A 114 18.89 -6.66 -8.89
CA PHE A 114 19.31 -5.78 -7.80
C PHE A 114 18.45 -5.85 -6.53
N SER A 115 17.25 -6.45 -6.60
CA SER A 115 16.30 -6.45 -5.46
C SER A 115 16.73 -7.25 -4.23
N LYS A 116 17.79 -8.05 -4.32
CA LYS A 116 18.19 -9.00 -3.26
C LYS A 116 19.30 -8.50 -2.34
N THR A 117 20.02 -7.42 -2.68
CA THR A 117 21.32 -7.12 -2.04
C THR A 117 21.51 -5.70 -1.47
N MET A 118 20.53 -4.78 -1.59
CA MET A 118 20.72 -3.40 -1.11
C MET A 118 20.07 -3.06 0.23
N PRO A 119 20.74 -2.28 1.10
CA PRO A 119 20.16 -1.71 2.32
C PRO A 119 19.14 -0.61 1.98
N ALA A 120 18.06 -0.55 2.78
CA ALA A 120 16.88 0.29 2.53
C ALA A 120 17.16 1.81 2.38
N GLN A 121 18.30 2.28 2.90
CA GLN A 121 18.69 3.69 2.88
C GLN A 121 19.12 4.15 1.47
N MET A 122 19.87 3.31 0.74
CA MET A 122 20.41 3.64 -0.59
C MET A 122 19.31 3.72 -1.65
N THR A 123 18.23 2.98 -1.44
CA THR A 123 17.10 2.95 -2.38
C THR A 123 16.26 4.23 -2.35
N PHE A 124 16.25 4.96 -1.23
CA PHE A 124 15.51 6.22 -1.13
C PHE A 124 16.19 7.32 -1.96
N SER A 125 17.51 7.46 -1.84
CA SER A 125 18.29 8.44 -2.61
C SER A 125 18.25 8.17 -4.11
N LEU A 126 18.39 6.91 -4.53
CA LEU A 126 18.34 6.53 -5.94
C LEU A 126 16.96 6.79 -6.56
N ILE A 127 15.88 6.55 -5.82
CA ILE A 127 14.50 6.76 -6.32
C ILE A 127 14.17 8.26 -6.41
N LEU A 128 14.66 9.10 -5.49
CA LEU A 128 14.56 10.56 -5.61
C LEU A 128 15.37 11.08 -6.80
N LEU A 129 16.59 10.57 -7.00
CA LEU A 129 17.42 10.88 -8.18
C LEU A 129 16.72 10.49 -9.49
N MET A 130 16.08 9.31 -9.52
CA MET A 130 15.30 8.88 -10.68
C MET A 130 14.02 9.70 -10.87
N ARG A 131 13.42 10.25 -9.80
CA ARG A 131 12.29 11.19 -9.89
C ARG A 131 12.72 12.48 -10.58
N ASP A 132 13.81 13.08 -10.14
CA ASP A 132 14.30 14.33 -10.71
C ASP A 132 14.71 14.12 -12.18
N LEU A 133 15.39 13.00 -12.50
CA LEU A 133 15.72 12.62 -13.87
C LEU A 133 14.49 12.40 -14.76
N LEU A 134 13.46 11.69 -14.30
CA LEU A 134 12.24 11.47 -15.09
C LEU A 134 11.44 12.76 -15.30
N THR A 135 11.39 13.63 -14.29
CA THR A 135 10.69 14.92 -14.40
C THR A 135 11.38 15.82 -15.42
N VAL A 136 12.71 15.87 -15.40
CA VAL A 136 13.55 16.57 -16.40
C VAL A 136 13.38 15.96 -17.79
N PHE A 137 13.35 14.63 -17.90
CA PHE A 137 13.17 13.95 -19.20
C PHE A 137 11.79 14.22 -19.82
N THR A 138 10.73 14.28 -19.00
CA THR A 138 9.41 14.68 -19.49
C THR A 138 9.35 16.16 -19.91
N PHE A 139 10.14 17.04 -19.27
CA PHE A 139 10.22 18.46 -19.62
C PHE A 139 11.00 18.72 -20.92
N LEU A 140 11.97 17.86 -21.23
CA LEU A 140 12.80 17.90 -22.45
C LEU A 140 12.15 17.26 -23.68
N ILE A 141 11.08 16.48 -23.53
CA ILE A 141 10.33 15.88 -24.64
C ILE A 141 9.08 16.71 -25.02
N LEU A 142 8.67 17.65 -24.15
CA LEU A 142 7.49 18.51 -24.34
C LEU A 142 7.84 19.99 -24.65
N ASN A 143 9.11 20.31 -24.89
CA ASN A 143 9.59 21.54 -25.55
C ASN A 143 10.40 21.14 -26.80
#